data_AF-A0A0N4YBP0-F1
#
_entry.id   AF-A0A0N4YBP0-F1
#
_cell.length_a   1.000
_cell.length_b   1.000
_cell.length_c   1.000
_cell.angle_alpha   90.00
_cell.angle_beta   90.00
_cell.angle_gamma   90.00
#
_symmetry.space_group_name_H-M   'P 1'
#
loop_
_entity.id
_entity.type
_entity.pdbx_description
1 polymer ?
#
loop_
_entity_poly.entity_id
_entity_poly.type
_entity_poly.pdbx_seq_one_letter_code
_entity_poly.pdbx_strand_id
1 'polypeptide(L)'
;MRRLLRRRALIVALICELEDQDIIYLKNIVITLFLIGSSSVTELRRLAQEQKQYNDLIVTDMRDSYDNLVAKVYVLMKFYLDHCDHVKYLMKIDDDVVVHFDRLLKAFHWHRRNEEALFCKKWSDSIPRRNPNSKWFVPKERYAYDLYPPYCDGSIYLMGRKAVQKILREARISDEFPMEVKLLLQIMTNPNIEEILVFTTGMMINLLSKMLQDRLTL
;
A
#
# COMPACT_ATOMS: atom_id res chain seq x y z
N MET A 1 18.11 -19.45 0.01
CA MET A 1 16.89 -18.81 -0.55
C MET A 1 15.68 -19.73 -0.52
N ARG A 2 15.37 -20.37 0.61
CA ARG A 2 14.19 -21.23 0.77
C ARG A 2 13.24 -20.59 1.77
N ARG A 3 11.99 -20.41 1.33
CA ARG A 3 10.81 -19.97 2.09
C ARG A 3 10.79 -18.49 2.48
N LEU A 4 10.56 -17.64 1.47
CA LEU A 4 9.48 -16.65 1.60
C LEU A 4 8.24 -17.45 1.98
N LEU A 5 7.93 -17.54 3.27
CA LEU A 5 6.55 -17.67 3.70
C LEU A 5 5.77 -16.67 2.85
N ARG A 6 4.69 -17.07 2.20
CA ARG A 6 3.75 -16.13 1.58
C ARG A 6 3.29 -15.21 2.70
N ARG A 7 4.00 -14.09 2.87
CA ARG A 7 3.76 -13.08 3.90
C ARG A 7 2.46 -12.43 3.47
N ARG A 8 1.32 -12.87 4.01
CA ARG A 8 0.01 -12.23 3.85
C ARG A 8 -0.01 -10.86 4.56
N ALA A 9 0.95 -10.02 4.21
CA ALA A 9 1.33 -8.83 4.94
C ALA A 9 1.22 -7.63 4.02
N LEU A 10 0.85 -6.49 4.59
CA LEU A 10 0.91 -5.24 3.87
C LEU A 10 2.38 -4.83 3.77
N ILE A 11 2.90 -4.73 2.55
CA ILE A 11 4.27 -4.29 2.31
C ILE A 11 4.29 -2.76 2.32
N VAL A 12 5.21 -2.23 3.11
CA VAL A 12 5.45 -0.80 3.27
C VAL A 12 6.79 -0.49 2.65
N ALA A 13 6.82 0.42 1.69
CA ALA A 13 8.07 0.97 1.19
C ALA A 13 8.14 2.46 1.54
N LEU A 14 9.17 2.84 2.28
CA LEU A 14 9.47 4.21 2.66
C LEU A 14 10.58 4.73 1.76
N ILE A 15 10.39 5.92 1.18
CA ILE A 15 11.33 6.48 0.21
C ILE A 15 11.95 7.74 0.79
N CYS A 16 13.25 7.66 1.06
CA CYS A 16 14.05 8.78 1.55
C CYS A 16 14.68 9.54 0.38
N GLU A 17 14.62 10.86 0.46
CA GLU A 17 15.36 11.76 -0.42
C GLU A 17 16.44 12.43 0.44
N LEU A 18 17.71 12.17 0.12
CA LEU A 18 18.84 12.81 0.78
C LEU A 18 19.25 14.02 -0.07
N GLU A 19 19.14 15.22 0.50
CA GLU A 19 19.73 16.44 -0.04
C GLU A 19 21.13 16.58 0.58
N ASP A 20 22.18 16.38 -0.22
CA ASP A 20 23.56 16.65 0.18
C ASP A 20 24.09 17.78 -0.72
N GLN A 21 24.60 18.87 -0.12
CA GLN A 21 24.83 20.15 -0.81
C GLN A 21 26.01 20.11 -1.81
N ASP A 22 26.85 19.07 -1.79
CA ASP A 22 28.06 19.03 -2.61
C ASP A 22 28.16 17.84 -3.57
N ILE A 23 27.15 16.96 -3.64
CA ILE A 23 27.20 15.79 -4.53
C ILE A 23 25.79 15.47 -5.08
N ILE A 24 25.57 15.72 -6.37
CA ILE A 24 24.37 15.28 -7.11
C ILE A 24 24.44 13.76 -7.36
N TYR A 25 24.31 12.96 -6.32
CA TYR A 25 23.83 11.58 -6.44
C TYR A 25 22.52 11.48 -5.68
N LEU A 26 21.42 11.49 -6.42
CA LEU A 26 20.07 11.18 -5.98
C LEU A 26 20.01 9.73 -5.48
N LYS A 27 20.52 9.46 -4.27
CA LYS A 27 20.41 8.13 -3.68
C LYS A 27 19.09 8.05 -2.94
N ASN A 28 18.03 7.75 -3.69
CA ASN A 28 16.77 7.36 -3.09
C ASN A 28 16.98 6.04 -2.34
N ILE A 29 16.78 6.06 -1.02
CA ILE A 29 16.84 4.85 -0.19
C ILE A 29 15.42 4.34 -0.03
N VAL A 30 15.23 3.05 -0.30
CA VAL A 30 13.97 2.35 -0.07
C VAL A 30 14.12 1.49 1.18
N ILE A 31 13.30 1.75 2.19
CA ILE A 31 13.20 0.90 3.39
C ILE A 31 11.91 0.11 3.28
N THR A 32 12.01 -1.22 3.34
CA THR A 32 10.85 -2.11 3.23
C THR A 32 10.51 -2.70 4.60
N LEU A 33 9.26 -2.53 5.03
CA LEU A 33 8.72 -3.11 6.25
C LEU A 33 7.46 -3.92 5.93
N PHE A 34 7.11 -4.87 6.79
CA PHE A 34 5.93 -5.73 6.64
C PHE A 34 4.99 -5.51 7.82
N LEU A 35 3.80 -4.97 7.54
CA LEU A 35 2.76 -4.81 8.54
C LEU A 35 1.91 -6.09 8.62
N ILE A 36 1.94 -6.73 9.78
CA ILE A 36 1.29 -8.00 10.06
C ILE A 36 0.33 -7.83 11.23
N GLY A 37 -0.89 -8.35 11.09
CA GLY A 37 -1.82 -8.52 12.18
C GLY A 37 -1.68 -9.91 12.79
N SER A 38 -1.68 -9.99 14.12
CA SER A 38 -1.60 -11.26 14.83
C SER A 38 -2.84 -11.46 15.69
N SER A 39 -3.39 -12.67 15.64
CA SER A 39 -4.63 -13.01 16.36
C SER A 39 -4.44 -14.04 17.47
N SER A 40 -3.22 -14.56 17.64
CA SER A 40 -2.92 -15.57 18.65
C SER A 40 -1.55 -15.37 19.30
N VAL A 41 -1.41 -15.83 20.55
CA VAL A 41 -0.14 -15.82 21.29
C VAL A 41 0.93 -16.66 20.58
N THR A 42 0.52 -17.77 19.95
CA THR A 42 1.43 -18.64 19.20
C THR A 42 2.00 -17.94 17.96
N GLU A 43 1.17 -17.19 17.23
CA GLU A 43 1.62 -16.37 16.11
C GLU A 43 2.58 -15.27 16.57
N LEU A 44 2.24 -14.54 17.65
CA LEU A 44 3.12 -13.51 18.21
C LEU A 44 4.50 -14.04 18.58
N ARG A 45 4.58 -15.25 19.17
CA ARG A 45 5.88 -15.88 19.48
C ARG A 45 6.70 -16.19 18.24
N ARG A 46 6.06 -16.65 17.16
CA ARG A 46 6.72 -16.88 15.87
C ARG A 46 7.20 -15.58 15.24
N LEU A 47 6.35 -14.56 15.22
CA LEU A 47 6.68 -13.24 14.69
C LEU A 47 7.81 -12.59 15.49
N ALA A 48 7.86 -12.78 16.82
CA ALA A 48 8.97 -12.30 17.64
C ALA A 48 10.31 -12.97 17.29
N GLN A 49 10.29 -14.26 16.90
CA GLN A 49 11.50 -14.95 16.42
C GLN A 49 11.92 -14.42 15.03
N GLU A 50 10.97 -14.22 14.12
CA GLU A 50 11.22 -13.62 12.80
C GLU A 50 11.77 -12.19 12.94
N GLN A 51 11.18 -11.38 13.82
CA GLN A 51 11.63 -10.02 14.09
C GLN A 51 13.05 -9.97 14.61
N LYS A 52 13.46 -10.92 15.47
CA LYS A 52 14.86 -11.02 15.93
C LYS A 52 15.84 -11.32 14.79
N GLN A 53 15.38 -11.98 13.73
CA GLN A 53 16.22 -12.38 12.60
C GLN A 53 16.29 -11.30 11.51
N TYR A 54 15.16 -10.67 11.17
CA TYR A 54 15.07 -9.78 10.01
C TYR A 54 14.82 -8.31 10.37
N ASN A 55 14.25 -8.03 11.55
CA ASN A 55 13.95 -6.70 12.05
C ASN A 55 13.17 -5.80 11.07
N ASP A 56 12.25 -6.41 10.30
CA ASP A 56 11.50 -5.77 9.22
C ASP A 56 9.98 -5.81 9.43
N LEU A 57 9.49 -6.25 10.61
CA LEU A 57 8.06 -6.38 10.89
C LEU A 57 7.53 -5.22 11.74
N ILE A 58 6.34 -4.77 11.38
CA ILE A 58 5.45 -3.98 12.24
C ILE A 58 4.31 -4.93 12.62
N VAL A 59 4.21 -5.29 13.89
CA VAL A 59 3.20 -6.26 14.37
C VAL A 59 2.09 -5.52 15.11
N THR A 60 0.85 -5.81 14.72
CA THR A 60 -0.36 -5.26 15.36
C THR A 60 -1.16 -6.38 16.02
N ASP A 61 -1.99 -6.03 17.00
CA ASP A 61 -2.93 -6.91 17.70
C ASP A 61 -4.23 -7.17 16.91
N MET A 62 -4.34 -6.55 15.74
CA MET A 62 -5.48 -6.72 14.85
C MET A 62 -5.40 -8.05 14.10
N ARG A 63 -6.54 -8.72 13.94
CA ARG A 63 -6.62 -9.94 13.14
C ARG A 63 -6.45 -9.64 11.65
N ASP A 64 -5.70 -10.47 10.95
CA ASP A 64 -5.61 -10.43 9.49
C ASP A 64 -6.92 -10.88 8.84
N SER A 65 -7.70 -9.91 8.39
CA SER A 65 -8.92 -10.10 7.59
C SER A 65 -9.02 -9.02 6.54
N TYR A 66 -9.79 -9.30 5.48
CA TYR A 66 -10.07 -8.34 4.42
C TYR A 66 -10.80 -7.09 4.97
N ASP A 67 -11.69 -7.28 5.95
CA ASP A 67 -12.40 -6.19 6.61
C ASP A 67 -11.47 -5.22 7.36
N ASN A 68 -10.31 -5.71 7.80
CA ASN A 68 -9.33 -4.97 8.60
C ASN A 68 -8.27 -4.25 7.75
N LEU A 69 -8.30 -4.36 6.41
CA LEU A 69 -7.28 -3.78 5.54
C LEU A 69 -7.12 -2.28 5.71
N VAL A 70 -8.19 -1.53 5.99
CA VAL A 70 -8.05 -0.08 6.22
C VAL A 70 -7.57 0.27 7.60
N ALA A 71 -7.94 -0.50 8.61
CA ALA A 71 -7.32 -0.30 9.91
C ALA A 71 -5.80 -0.55 9.80
N LYS A 72 -5.37 -1.49 8.94
CA LYS A 72 -3.94 -1.69 8.65
C LYS A 72 -3.33 -0.46 7.99
N VAL A 73 -3.94 0.09 6.95
CA VAL A 73 -3.40 1.27 6.28
C VAL A 73 -3.43 2.51 7.20
N TYR A 74 -4.44 2.63 8.07
CA TYR A 74 -4.49 3.69 9.08
C TYR A 74 -3.33 3.58 10.07
N VAL A 75 -3.11 2.38 10.62
CA VAL A 75 -1.98 2.10 11.53
C VAL A 75 -0.65 2.34 10.81
N LEU A 76 -0.55 1.94 9.55
CA LEU A 76 0.62 2.22 8.70
C LEU A 76 0.90 3.72 8.60
N MET A 77 -0.10 4.51 8.20
CA MET A 77 0.03 5.96 8.08
C MET A 77 0.44 6.60 9.40
N LYS A 78 -0.15 6.14 10.52
CA LYS A 78 0.20 6.61 11.85
C LYS A 78 1.65 6.26 12.23
N PHE A 79 2.05 4.99 12.07
CA PHE A 79 3.41 4.54 12.31
C PHE A 79 4.43 5.35 11.51
N TYR A 80 4.13 5.60 10.22
CA TYR A 80 4.98 6.41 9.34
C TYR A 80 5.14 7.86 9.84
N LEU A 81 4.07 8.50 10.32
CA LEU A 81 4.19 9.85 10.86
C LEU A 81 4.93 9.87 12.21
N ASP A 82 4.71 8.86 13.06
CA ASP A 82 5.26 8.78 14.42
C ASP A 82 6.75 8.36 14.45
N HIS A 83 7.23 7.62 13.45
CA HIS A 83 8.57 7.01 13.47
C HIS A 83 9.47 7.37 12.27
N CYS A 84 8.98 8.12 11.27
CA CYS A 84 9.72 8.36 10.02
C CYS A 84 9.73 9.85 9.64
N ASP A 85 10.27 10.71 10.51
CA ASP A 85 10.21 12.17 10.37
C ASP A 85 10.82 12.73 9.08
N HIS A 86 11.89 12.12 8.58
CA HIS A 86 12.64 12.59 7.40
C HIS A 86 12.25 11.91 6.10
N VAL A 87 11.23 11.06 6.11
CA VAL A 87 10.79 10.32 4.93
C VAL A 87 9.66 11.10 4.26
N LYS A 88 9.87 11.55 3.01
CA LYS A 88 8.90 12.37 2.27
C LYS A 88 7.72 11.58 1.71
N TYR A 89 7.91 10.29 1.41
CA TYR A 89 6.90 9.47 0.78
C TYR A 89 6.72 8.10 1.44
N LEU A 90 5.45 7.71 1.59
CA LEU A 90 4.99 6.41 2.05
C LEU A 90 4.35 5.66 0.87
N MET A 91 4.83 4.45 0.58
CA MET A 91 4.23 3.55 -0.40
C MET A 91 3.61 2.34 0.30
N LYS A 92 2.36 2.06 -0.05
CA LYS A 92 1.66 0.81 0.29
C LYS A 92 1.71 -0.12 -0.91
N ILE A 93 2.03 -1.39 -0.67
CA ILE A 93 2.03 -2.45 -1.69
C ILE A 93 1.38 -3.72 -1.09
N ASP A 94 0.49 -4.38 -1.83
CA ASP A 94 0.00 -5.72 -1.44
C ASP A 94 1.07 -6.80 -1.61
N ASP A 95 0.95 -7.90 -0.87
CA ASP A 95 1.91 -9.02 -0.92
C ASP A 95 1.89 -9.80 -2.24
N ASP A 96 0.88 -9.59 -3.07
CA ASP A 96 0.72 -10.19 -4.40
C ASP A 96 1.11 -9.22 -5.55
N VAL A 97 1.69 -8.07 -5.22
CA VAL A 97 2.15 -7.06 -6.20
C VAL A 97 3.67 -7.08 -6.32
N VAL A 98 4.16 -7.02 -7.57
CA VAL A 98 5.59 -6.91 -7.86
C VAL A 98 5.90 -5.50 -8.36
N VAL A 99 6.93 -4.87 -7.78
CA VAL A 99 7.35 -3.51 -8.13
C VAL A 99 8.80 -3.51 -8.63
N HIS A 100 9.02 -2.87 -9.78
CA HIS A 100 10.36 -2.57 -10.28
C HIS A 100 10.85 -1.24 -9.71
N PHE A 101 11.41 -1.26 -8.49
CA PHE A 101 11.84 -0.05 -7.78
C PHE A 101 12.84 0.79 -8.57
N ASP A 102 13.82 0.20 -9.27
CA ASP A 102 14.78 0.96 -10.08
C ASP A 102 14.13 1.82 -11.16
N ARG A 103 13.06 1.31 -11.79
CA ARG A 103 12.32 2.05 -12.82
C ARG A 103 11.46 3.13 -12.19
N LEU A 104 10.78 2.79 -11.09
CA LEU A 104 9.97 3.74 -10.34
C LEU A 104 10.82 4.93 -9.86
N LEU A 105 11.96 4.65 -9.23
CA LEU A 105 12.85 5.67 -8.68
C LEU A 105 13.39 6.61 -9.77
N LYS A 106 13.65 6.10 -10.97
CA LYS A 106 14.07 6.92 -12.13
C LYS A 106 12.94 7.74 -12.74
N ALA A 107 11.73 7.18 -12.83
CA ALA A 107 10.61 7.81 -13.54
C ALA A 107 9.86 8.84 -12.70
N PHE A 108 9.86 8.72 -11.38
CA PHE A 108 8.94 9.49 -10.54
C PHE A 108 9.35 10.97 -10.34
N HIS A 109 10.61 11.35 -10.60
CA HIS A 109 11.13 12.72 -10.45
C HIS A 109 10.78 13.36 -9.08
N TRP A 110 11.16 12.69 -7.99
CA TRP A 110 10.81 12.95 -6.59
C TRP A 110 10.84 14.43 -6.14
N HIS A 111 11.85 15.20 -6.56
CA HIS A 111 12.03 16.60 -6.15
C HIS A 111 10.95 17.55 -6.71
N ARG A 112 10.23 17.14 -7.75
CA ARG A 112 9.23 17.97 -8.44
C ARG A 112 7.81 17.61 -8.04
N ARG A 113 7.64 16.65 -7.12
CA ARG A 113 6.35 16.07 -6.78
C ARG A 113 5.76 16.74 -5.55
N ASN A 114 4.44 16.92 -5.59
CA ASN A 114 3.72 17.55 -4.51
C ASN A 114 3.52 16.56 -3.35
N GLU A 115 4.06 16.87 -2.17
CA GLU A 115 3.86 16.05 -0.96
C GLU A 115 2.41 16.02 -0.47
N GLU A 116 1.54 16.88 -0.99
CA GLU A 116 0.08 16.86 -0.73
C GLU A 116 -0.68 15.89 -1.65
N ALA A 117 0.02 15.33 -2.65
CA ALA A 117 -0.60 14.47 -3.65
C ALA A 117 -0.57 12.98 -3.28
N LEU A 118 -1.52 12.29 -3.88
CA LEU A 118 -1.60 10.83 -3.92
C LEU A 118 -1.35 10.35 -5.33
N PHE A 119 -0.73 9.20 -5.39
CA PHE A 119 0.02 8.76 -6.54
C PHE A 119 -0.30 7.30 -6.82
N CYS A 120 -1.19 7.06 -7.78
CA CYS A 120 -1.78 5.76 -8.00
C CYS A 120 -2.37 5.64 -9.41
N LYS A 121 -2.75 4.41 -9.79
CA LYS A 121 -3.70 4.19 -10.88
C LYS A 121 -5.09 4.59 -10.39
N LYS A 122 -5.74 5.51 -11.09
CA LYS A 122 -7.08 6.00 -10.73
C LYS A 122 -8.16 5.16 -11.43
N TRP A 123 -9.12 4.67 -10.67
CA TRP A 123 -10.38 4.13 -11.17
C TRP A 123 -11.42 5.24 -11.21
N SER A 124 -12.03 5.44 -12.37
CA SER A 124 -13.17 6.35 -12.55
C SER A 124 -14.38 5.53 -12.99
N ASP A 125 -15.58 6.03 -12.70
CA ASP A 125 -16.86 5.46 -13.14
C ASP A 125 -17.08 3.98 -12.77
N SER A 126 -16.52 3.56 -11.65
CA SER A 126 -16.60 2.16 -11.19
C SER A 126 -17.91 1.90 -10.45
N ILE A 127 -18.58 0.79 -10.76
CA ILE A 127 -19.86 0.43 -10.16
C ILE A 127 -19.71 -0.63 -9.05
N PRO A 128 -20.42 -0.51 -7.92
CA PRO A 128 -20.45 -1.55 -6.89
C PRO A 128 -20.97 -2.87 -7.44
N ARG A 129 -20.29 -3.98 -7.15
CA ARG A 129 -20.77 -5.31 -7.58
C ARG A 129 -21.98 -5.71 -6.72
N ARG A 130 -23.15 -5.83 -7.35
CA ARG A 130 -24.41 -6.15 -6.66
C ARG A 130 -24.78 -7.64 -6.67
N ASN A 131 -23.96 -8.50 -7.28
CA ASN A 131 -24.17 -9.94 -7.27
C ASN A 131 -23.62 -10.55 -5.96
N PRO A 132 -24.45 -11.20 -5.11
CA PRO A 132 -24.00 -11.83 -3.86
C PRO A 132 -22.91 -12.91 -4.04
N ASN A 133 -22.83 -13.52 -5.23
CA ASN A 133 -21.81 -14.53 -5.54
C ASN A 133 -20.46 -13.93 -5.97
N SER A 134 -20.37 -12.61 -6.11
CA SER A 134 -19.12 -11.92 -6.40
C SER A 134 -18.25 -11.85 -5.15
N LYS A 135 -16.95 -12.15 -5.27
CA LYS A 135 -15.95 -11.88 -4.23
C LYS A 135 -16.01 -10.43 -3.72
N TRP A 136 -16.37 -9.50 -4.61
CA TRP A 136 -16.40 -8.06 -4.35
C TRP A 136 -17.83 -7.54 -4.13
N PHE A 137 -18.76 -8.39 -3.70
CA PHE A 137 -20.15 -8.00 -3.48
C PHE A 137 -20.27 -6.87 -2.46
N VAL A 138 -21.03 -5.83 -2.82
CA VAL A 138 -21.38 -4.72 -1.94
C VAL A 138 -22.90 -4.54 -1.92
N PRO A 139 -23.56 -4.85 -0.79
CA PRO A 139 -25.00 -4.67 -0.64
C PRO A 139 -25.42 -3.20 -0.67
N LYS A 140 -26.68 -2.91 -1.05
CA LYS A 140 -27.19 -1.52 -1.12
C LYS A 140 -27.30 -0.88 0.26
N GLU A 141 -27.60 -1.69 1.27
CA GLU A 141 -27.65 -1.31 2.68
C GLU A 141 -26.30 -0.76 3.15
N ARG A 142 -25.21 -1.25 2.55
CA ARG A 142 -23.84 -0.86 2.87
C ARG A 142 -23.29 0.26 1.98
N TYR A 143 -23.81 0.39 0.76
CA TYR A 143 -23.49 1.49 -0.15
C TYR A 143 -24.65 1.72 -1.11
N ALA A 144 -25.44 2.77 -0.84
CA ALA A 144 -26.70 3.02 -1.54
C ALA A 144 -26.53 3.52 -2.98
N TYR A 145 -25.41 4.19 -3.27
CA TYR A 145 -25.16 4.81 -4.58
C TYR A 145 -24.77 3.79 -5.65
N ASP A 146 -25.12 4.07 -6.91
CA ASP A 146 -24.85 3.16 -8.03
C ASP A 146 -23.44 3.31 -8.62
N LEU A 147 -22.74 4.40 -8.28
CA LEU A 147 -21.40 4.70 -8.77
C LEU A 147 -20.46 5.00 -7.60
N TYR A 148 -19.28 4.40 -7.59
CA TYR A 148 -18.20 4.86 -6.73
C TYR A 148 -17.62 6.16 -7.28
N PRO A 149 -17.33 7.15 -6.42
CA PRO A 149 -16.55 8.27 -6.87
C PRO A 149 -15.11 7.80 -7.20
N PRO A 150 -14.28 8.62 -7.88
CA PRO A 150 -13.02 8.14 -8.43
C PRO A 150 -11.97 7.79 -7.35
N TYR A 151 -11.37 6.60 -7.36
CA TYR A 151 -10.47 6.14 -6.29
C TYR A 151 -9.14 5.57 -6.80
N CYS A 152 -8.15 5.44 -5.91
CA CYS A 152 -6.89 4.76 -6.20
C CYS A 152 -7.03 3.24 -6.22
N ASP A 153 -6.40 2.56 -7.17
CA ASP A 153 -6.26 1.12 -7.15
C ASP A 153 -5.68 0.65 -5.80
N GLY A 154 -6.37 -0.31 -5.18
CA GLY A 154 -6.03 -0.77 -3.85
C GLY A 154 -4.69 -1.49 -3.78
N SER A 155 -4.17 -2.02 -4.89
CA SER A 155 -2.98 -2.90 -4.90
C SER A 155 -1.68 -2.16 -4.56
N ILE A 156 -1.54 -0.92 -5.04
CA ILE A 156 -0.36 -0.09 -4.83
C ILE A 156 -0.70 1.40 -4.94
N TYR A 157 -0.18 2.18 -4.00
CA TYR A 157 -0.22 3.63 -4.07
C TYR A 157 0.90 4.26 -3.24
N LEU A 158 1.33 5.44 -3.69
CA LEU A 158 2.31 6.29 -3.03
C LEU A 158 1.59 7.53 -2.47
N MET A 159 2.05 7.99 -1.33
CA MET A 159 1.45 9.10 -0.60
C MET A 159 2.57 10.03 -0.13
N GLY A 160 2.47 11.32 -0.44
CA GLY A 160 3.35 12.31 0.15
C GLY A 160 3.02 12.53 1.63
N ARG A 161 4.00 12.98 2.42
CA ARG A 161 3.86 13.15 3.87
C ARG A 161 2.68 14.05 4.24
N LYS A 162 2.50 15.17 3.53
CA LYS A 162 1.38 16.11 3.77
C LYS A 162 0.03 15.49 3.39
N ALA A 163 -0.02 14.68 2.33
CA ALA A 163 -1.21 13.92 1.97
C ALA A 163 -1.62 12.97 3.11
N VAL A 164 -0.67 12.22 3.66
CA VAL A 164 -0.91 11.31 4.80
C VAL A 164 -1.45 12.07 6.02
N GLN A 165 -0.84 13.22 6.35
CA GLN A 165 -1.31 14.07 7.46
C GLN A 165 -2.75 14.54 7.24
N LYS A 166 -3.11 14.96 6.03
CA LYS A 166 -4.46 15.40 5.69
C LYS A 166 -5.46 14.25 5.79
N ILE A 167 -5.13 13.09 5.23
CA ILE A 167 -5.98 11.89 5.29
C ILE A 167 -6.26 11.50 6.75
N LEU A 168 -5.23 11.43 7.59
CA LEU A 168 -5.41 11.07 9.01
C LEU A 168 -6.24 12.09 9.79
N ARG A 169 -6.13 13.39 9.49
CA ARG A 169 -6.95 14.43 10.11
C ARG A 169 -8.43 14.32 9.71
N GLU A 170 -8.70 13.96 8.47
CA GLU A 170 -10.06 13.83 7.92
C GLU A 170 -10.69 12.45 8.19
N ALA A 171 -9.87 11.43 8.46
CA ALA A 171 -10.31 10.08 8.75
C ALA A 171 -11.15 10.04 10.04
N ARG A 172 -12.47 10.15 9.89
CA ARG A 172 -13.41 9.83 10.96
C ARG A 172 -13.56 8.31 11.02
N ILE A 173 -13.03 7.70 12.08
CA ILE A 173 -13.33 6.31 12.43
C ILE A 173 -14.83 6.26 12.79
N SER A 174 -15.67 5.96 11.81
CA SER A 174 -17.10 5.65 12.01
C SER A 174 -17.43 4.27 11.44
N ASP A 175 -18.36 3.57 12.06
CA ASP A 175 -18.66 2.15 11.82
C ASP A 175 -19.46 1.89 10.52
N GLU A 176 -19.73 2.92 9.71
CA GLU A 176 -20.82 2.89 8.72
C GLU A 176 -20.45 2.35 7.32
N PHE A 177 -19.19 2.01 7.02
CA PHE A 177 -18.79 1.58 5.65
C PHE A 177 -17.81 0.40 5.61
N PRO A 178 -17.81 -0.42 4.52
CA PRO A 178 -16.71 -1.33 4.23
C PRO A 178 -15.46 -0.52 4.05
N MET A 179 -14.43 -1.00 4.70
CA MET A 179 -13.32 -0.19 5.15
C MET A 179 -12.46 0.28 3.96
N GLU A 180 -12.13 -0.57 2.97
CA GLU A 180 -11.29 -0.21 1.79
C GLU A 180 -11.87 0.90 0.90
N VAL A 181 -13.04 0.64 0.31
CA VAL A 181 -14.23 1.48 0.44
C VAL A 181 -14.01 2.95 0.87
N LYS A 182 -14.04 3.10 2.20
CA LYS A 182 -14.02 4.35 2.96
C LYS A 182 -12.68 5.07 2.93
N LEU A 183 -11.55 4.37 3.04
CA LEU A 183 -10.23 5.01 3.01
C LEU A 183 -9.92 5.61 1.65
N LEU A 184 -10.29 4.87 0.61
CA LEU A 184 -10.26 5.34 -0.76
C LEU A 184 -11.23 6.52 -0.93
N LEU A 185 -12.47 6.44 -0.43
CA LEU A 185 -13.44 7.55 -0.40
C LEU A 185 -12.98 8.82 0.34
N GLN A 186 -12.19 8.70 1.41
CA GLN A 186 -11.69 9.85 2.18
C GLN A 186 -10.42 10.46 1.57
N ILE A 187 -9.63 9.66 0.86
CA ILE A 187 -8.60 10.14 -0.08
C ILE A 187 -9.23 11.05 -1.16
N MET A 188 -10.52 10.86 -1.46
CA MET A 188 -11.21 11.51 -2.57
C MET A 188 -11.81 12.88 -2.25
N THR A 189 -11.74 13.35 -1.00
CA THR A 189 -11.98 14.76 -0.66
C THR A 189 -10.73 15.63 -0.80
N ASN A 190 -9.57 15.03 -1.13
CA ASN A 190 -8.36 15.77 -1.45
C ASN A 190 -8.27 16.01 -2.98
N PRO A 191 -8.32 17.27 -3.47
CA PRO A 191 -8.38 17.56 -4.91
C PRO A 191 -7.11 17.19 -5.70
N ASN A 192 -6.02 16.81 -5.04
CA ASN A 192 -4.71 16.61 -5.66
C ASN A 192 -4.35 15.12 -5.84
N ILE A 193 -5.21 14.34 -6.50
CA ILE A 193 -4.81 13.01 -6.98
C ILE A 193 -4.01 13.20 -8.27
N GLU A 194 -2.71 12.93 -8.20
CA GLU A 194 -1.83 12.88 -9.38
C GLU A 194 -1.77 11.43 -9.88
N GLU A 195 -2.20 11.20 -11.10
CA GLU A 195 -2.12 9.87 -11.69
C GLU A 195 -0.64 9.51 -11.90
N ILE A 196 -0.19 8.44 -11.23
CA ILE A 196 1.03 7.76 -11.66
C ILE A 196 0.59 6.61 -12.55
N LEU A 197 1.15 6.56 -13.74
CA LEU A 197 1.34 5.33 -14.50
C LEU A 197 2.28 4.40 -13.71
N VAL A 198 1.77 3.80 -12.63
CA VAL A 198 2.38 2.58 -12.11
C VAL A 198 2.13 1.57 -13.22
N PHE A 199 3.20 1.11 -13.87
CA PHE A 199 3.16 0.11 -14.95
C PHE A 199 2.57 -1.21 -14.41
N THR A 200 1.26 -1.23 -14.20
CA THR A 200 0.47 -2.38 -13.77
C THR A 200 -0.09 -3.13 -14.97
N THR A 201 0.19 -2.66 -16.19
CA THR A 201 -0.30 -3.26 -17.42
C THR A 201 0.54 -4.48 -17.81
N GLY A 202 0.11 -5.66 -17.32
CA GLY A 202 0.20 -6.88 -18.13
C GLY A 202 1.37 -7.85 -17.89
N MET A 203 2.16 -7.73 -16.81
CA MET A 203 3.31 -8.63 -16.59
C MET A 203 3.09 -9.81 -15.63
N MET A 204 1.89 -10.01 -15.05
CA MET A 204 1.67 -11.15 -14.15
C MET A 204 1.55 -12.51 -14.86
N ILE A 205 1.09 -12.57 -16.11
CA ILE A 205 0.97 -13.86 -16.82
C ILE A 205 2.31 -14.32 -17.40
N ASN A 206 3.15 -13.39 -17.88
CA ASN A 206 4.41 -13.74 -18.54
C ASN A 206 5.63 -13.86 -17.62
N LEU A 207 5.67 -13.20 -16.45
CA LEU A 207 6.82 -13.37 -15.55
C LEU A 207 6.79 -14.72 -14.83
N LEU A 208 5.61 -15.21 -14.40
CA LEU A 208 5.49 -16.54 -13.82
C LEU A 208 5.77 -17.64 -14.85
N SER A 209 5.33 -17.48 -16.11
CA SER A 209 5.65 -18.43 -17.19
C SER A 209 7.15 -18.43 -17.51
N LYS A 210 7.80 -17.25 -17.55
CA LYS A 210 9.23 -17.13 -17.86
C LYS A 210 10.11 -17.62 -16.71
N MET A 211 9.75 -17.32 -15.46
CA MET A 211 10.44 -17.83 -14.26
C MET A 211 10.26 -19.35 -14.05
N LEU A 212 9.19 -19.95 -14.58
CA LEU A 212 9.01 -21.41 -14.59
C LEU A 212 9.77 -22.09 -15.74
N GLN A 213 9.94 -21.44 -16.89
CA GLN A 213 10.74 -21.94 -18.00
C GLN A 213 12.26 -21.87 -17.72
N ASP A 214 12.72 -20.79 -17.09
CA ASP A 214 14.14 -20.59 -16.76
C ASP A 214 14.64 -21.47 -15.60
N ARG A 215 13.73 -22.19 -14.90
CA ARG A 215 14.08 -23.18 -13.85
C ARG A 215 14.15 -24.62 -14.33
N LEU A 216 13.84 -24.89 -15.59
CA LEU A 216 13.93 -26.24 -16.19
C LEU A 216 15.17 -26.40 -17.10
N THR A 217 16.07 -25.41 -17.14
CA THR A 217 17.28 -25.41 -17.97
C THR A 217 18.59 -25.13 -17.21
N LEU A 218 18.63 -25.43 -15.90
CA LEU A 218 19.86 -25.57 -15.11
C LEU A 218 19.78 -26.81 -14.23
#